data_AF-M2PUX4-F1
#
_entry.id   AF-M2PUX4-F1
#
_cell.length_a   1.000
_cell.length_b   1.000
_cell.length_c   1.000
_cell.angle_alpha   90.00
_cell.angle_beta   90.00
_cell.angle_gamma   90.00
#
_symmetry.space_group_name_H-M   'P 1'
#
loop_
_entity.id
_entity.type
_entity.pdbx_description
1 polymer ?
#
loop_
_entity_poly.entity_id
_entity_poly.type
_entity_poly.pdbx_seq_one_letter_code
_entity_poly.pdbx_strand_id
1 'polypeptide(L)'
;MASTSASASASTTSITTTVVDELIFPFEFSTNPNADMRTVNVKHVIAGAAEPEEIYKFFHPLTGLAITSVTSIHRRNLATQHWENAGEVNWTNDWTAHVYFGLERVLPRRDETSFLD
;
A
#
# COMPACT_ATOMS: atom_id res chain seq x y z
N MET A 1 -45.23 31.02 52.42
CA MET A 1 -43.82 31.22 52.00
C MET A 1 -43.66 30.54 50.65
N ALA A 2 -43.39 31.30 49.60
CA ALA A 2 -43.15 30.80 48.26
C ALA A 2 -41.65 30.56 48.08
N SER A 3 -41.27 29.39 47.53
CA SER A 3 -39.90 29.15 47.06
C SER A 3 -39.96 28.42 45.73
N THR A 4 -39.66 29.20 44.70
CA THR A 4 -39.46 28.89 43.28
C THR A 4 -38.27 27.94 43.11
N SER A 5 -38.43 26.85 42.36
CA SER A 5 -37.31 26.08 41.83
C SER A 5 -37.21 26.30 40.31
N ALA A 6 -36.05 26.82 39.89
CA ALA A 6 -35.71 27.08 38.50
C ALA A 6 -35.31 25.77 37.80
N SER A 7 -35.85 25.53 36.60
CA SER A 7 -35.41 24.44 35.72
C SER A 7 -34.20 24.88 34.91
N ALA A 8 -33.10 24.12 34.99
CA ALA A 8 -31.93 24.30 34.14
C ALA A 8 -32.12 23.49 32.84
N SER A 9 -32.17 24.16 31.69
CA SER A 9 -32.15 23.50 30.38
C SER A 9 -30.71 23.09 30.04
N ALA A 10 -30.45 21.81 29.88
CA ALA A 10 -29.17 21.31 29.39
C ALA A 10 -29.06 21.59 27.88
N SER A 11 -28.10 22.43 27.48
CA SER A 11 -27.71 22.59 26.08
C SER A 11 -26.95 21.36 25.60
N THR A 12 -27.60 20.52 24.80
CA THR A 12 -26.95 19.41 24.09
C THR A 12 -26.01 19.99 23.03
N THR A 13 -24.71 19.92 23.28
CA THR A 13 -23.69 20.25 22.28
C THR A 13 -23.53 19.05 21.35
N SER A 14 -23.97 19.18 20.11
CA SER A 14 -23.77 18.15 19.08
C SER A 14 -22.28 18.13 18.70
N ILE A 15 -21.58 17.05 19.06
CA ILE A 15 -20.22 16.81 18.57
C ILE A 15 -20.35 16.30 17.14
N THR A 16 -19.95 17.11 16.17
CA THR A 16 -19.78 16.67 14.79
C THR A 16 -18.49 15.88 14.70
N THR A 17 -18.58 14.55 14.77
CA THR A 17 -17.46 13.65 14.47
C THR A 17 -17.19 13.73 12.98
N THR A 18 -16.14 14.45 12.58
CA THR A 18 -15.50 14.23 11.28
C THR A 18 -14.99 12.81 11.25
N VAL A 19 -15.69 11.93 10.53
CA VAL A 19 -15.20 10.61 10.19
C VAL A 19 -14.03 10.83 9.24
N VAL A 20 -12.82 10.73 9.77
CA VAL A 20 -11.62 10.55 8.94
C VAL A 20 -11.73 9.13 8.40
N ASP A 21 -11.80 8.97 7.09
CA ASP A 21 -11.61 7.66 6.47
C ASP A 21 -10.18 7.21 6.79
N GLU A 22 -10.06 6.32 7.76
CA GLU A 22 -8.77 5.75 8.16
C GLU A 22 -8.31 4.78 7.08
N LEU A 23 -7.17 5.08 6.46
CA LEU A 23 -6.57 4.19 5.47
C LEU A 23 -5.78 3.09 6.19
N ILE A 24 -6.28 1.86 6.13
CA ILE A 24 -5.67 0.69 6.79
C ILE A 24 -5.07 -0.23 5.74
N PHE A 25 -3.75 -0.43 5.82
CA PHE A 25 -2.99 -1.28 4.91
C PHE A 25 -2.25 -2.40 5.65
N PRO A 26 -2.91 -3.54 5.93
CA PRO A 26 -2.26 -4.64 6.62
C PRO A 26 -1.23 -5.34 5.72
N PHE A 27 -0.11 -5.69 6.34
CA PHE A 27 0.93 -6.55 5.75
C PHE A 27 0.65 -8.00 6.15
N GLU A 28 0.57 -8.87 5.16
CA GLU A 28 0.32 -10.30 5.35
C GLU A 28 1.52 -11.10 4.87
N PHE A 29 2.17 -11.78 5.80
CA PHE A 29 3.26 -12.69 5.51
C PHE A 29 2.73 -14.04 5.05
N SER A 30 3.46 -14.70 4.16
CA SER A 30 3.10 -16.02 3.69
C SER A 30 3.06 -17.05 4.84
N THR A 31 2.00 -17.85 4.88
CA THR A 31 1.86 -18.98 5.83
C THR A 31 2.63 -20.22 5.39
N ASN A 32 3.19 -20.24 4.17
CA ASN A 32 4.05 -21.32 3.71
C ASN A 32 5.35 -21.33 4.54
N PRO A 33 5.69 -22.44 5.23
CA PRO A 33 6.89 -22.52 6.07
C PRO A 33 8.19 -22.42 5.26
N ASN A 34 8.11 -22.65 3.95
CA ASN A 34 9.22 -22.49 3.03
C ASN A 34 9.21 -21.12 2.36
N ALA A 35 8.40 -20.16 2.80
CA ALA A 35 8.45 -18.80 2.26
C ALA A 35 9.52 -17.97 2.98
N ASP A 36 10.23 -17.14 2.22
CA ASP A 36 11.09 -16.12 2.80
C ASP A 36 10.23 -15.01 3.41
N MET A 37 10.64 -14.45 4.56
CA MET A 37 9.93 -13.36 5.24
C MET A 37 9.75 -12.10 4.37
N ARG A 38 10.61 -11.91 3.36
CA ARG A 38 10.51 -10.83 2.36
C ARG A 38 9.40 -11.05 1.35
N THR A 39 8.73 -12.21 1.38
CA THR A 39 7.50 -12.48 0.63
C THR A 39 6.31 -12.01 1.46
N VAL A 40 5.78 -10.85 1.09
CA VAL A 40 4.71 -10.16 1.83
C VAL A 40 3.67 -9.62 0.86
N ASN A 41 2.40 -9.72 1.24
CA ASN A 41 1.29 -9.10 0.54
C ASN A 41 0.83 -7.88 1.33
N VAL A 42 0.39 -6.83 0.62
CA VAL A 42 -0.23 -5.67 1.24
C VAL A 42 -1.66 -5.60 0.77
N LYS A 43 -2.58 -5.53 1.73
CA LYS A 43 -4.01 -5.38 1.50
C LYS A 43 -4.47 -3.97 1.83
N HIS A 44 -5.62 -3.57 1.33
CA HIS A 44 -6.31 -2.33 1.65
C HIS A 44 -7.69 -2.69 2.22
N VAL A 45 -7.96 -2.27 3.45
CA VAL A 45 -9.27 -2.47 4.07
C VAL A 45 -10.17 -1.33 3.65
N ILE A 46 -11.15 -1.63 2.80
CA ILE A 46 -12.12 -0.65 2.32
C ILE A 46 -13.35 -0.72 3.24
N ALA A 47 -13.76 0.42 3.81
CA ALA A 47 -14.93 0.49 4.66
C ALA A 47 -16.18 0.00 3.90
N GLY A 48 -16.85 -1.02 4.46
CA GLY A 48 -18.04 -1.64 3.85
C GLY A 48 -17.76 -2.72 2.81
N ALA A 49 -16.50 -3.00 2.46
CA ALA A 49 -16.15 -4.19 1.68
C ALA A 49 -16.14 -5.44 2.56
N ALA A 50 -16.59 -6.57 2.01
CA ALA A 50 -16.60 -7.86 2.72
C ALA A 50 -15.18 -8.41 2.94
N GLU A 51 -14.28 -8.18 1.98
CA GLU A 51 -12.91 -8.66 2.01
C GLU A 51 -11.93 -7.52 1.68
N PRO A 52 -10.75 -7.46 2.33
CA PRO A 52 -9.71 -6.51 1.98
C PRO A 52 -9.19 -6.74 0.56
N GLU A 53 -8.90 -5.67 -0.16
CA GLU A 53 -8.36 -5.75 -1.52
C GLU A 53 -6.84 -5.87 -1.50
N GLU A 54 -6.26 -6.88 -2.15
CA GLU A 54 -4.80 -6.96 -2.33
C GLU A 54 -4.32 -5.86 -3.29
N ILE A 55 -3.39 -5.02 -2.84
CA ILE A 55 -2.86 -3.87 -3.60
C ILE A 55 -1.40 -4.03 -4.02
N TYR A 56 -0.58 -4.70 -3.20
CA TYR A 56 0.82 -4.99 -3.54
C TYR A 56 1.20 -6.42 -3.20
N LYS A 57 2.14 -6.98 -3.97
CA LYS A 57 2.77 -8.28 -3.74
C LYS A 57 4.27 -8.15 -3.85
N PHE A 58 4.96 -8.59 -2.81
CA PHE A 58 6.40 -8.71 -2.77
C PHE A 58 6.73 -10.19 -2.86
N PHE A 59 7.49 -10.59 -3.87
CA PHE A 59 7.88 -11.98 -4.05
C PHE A 59 9.39 -12.13 -3.98
N HIS A 60 9.87 -12.88 -2.99
CA HIS A 60 11.28 -13.18 -2.83
C HIS A 60 11.56 -14.66 -3.14
N PRO A 61 12.46 -14.98 -4.08
CA PRO A 61 12.76 -16.35 -4.43
C PRO A 61 13.62 -17.04 -3.36
N LEU A 62 13.27 -18.28 -3.00
CA LEU A 62 14.09 -19.10 -2.10
C LEU A 62 15.14 -19.88 -2.88
N THR A 63 16.25 -19.22 -3.19
CA THR A 63 17.36 -19.82 -3.93
C THR A 63 18.45 -20.41 -3.02
N GLY A 64 18.27 -20.35 -1.69
CA GLY A 64 19.30 -20.72 -0.70
C GLY A 64 20.49 -19.75 -0.63
N LEU A 65 20.49 -18.72 -1.49
CA LEU A 65 21.46 -17.61 -1.52
C LEU A 65 20.76 -16.35 -1.00
N ALA A 66 20.51 -16.29 0.31
CA ALA A 66 19.74 -15.23 0.97
C ALA A 66 20.29 -13.79 0.77
N ILE A 67 21.53 -13.68 0.29
CA ILE A 67 22.32 -12.44 0.29
C ILE A 67 22.29 -11.71 -1.07
N THR A 68 21.96 -12.38 -2.19
CA THR A 68 22.07 -11.79 -3.55
C THR A 68 20.82 -11.97 -4.41
N SER A 69 19.67 -12.14 -3.78
CA SER A 69 18.38 -12.34 -4.44
C SER A 69 17.61 -11.04 -4.59
N VAL A 70 16.78 -10.97 -5.64
CA VAL A 70 15.92 -9.81 -5.93
C VAL A 70 14.50 -10.14 -5.51
N THR A 71 13.88 -9.28 -4.69
CA THR A 71 12.43 -9.31 -4.46
C THR A 71 11.74 -8.51 -5.55
N SER A 72 10.79 -9.12 -6.27
CA SER A 72 9.96 -8.38 -7.23
C SER A 72 8.77 -7.73 -6.52
N ILE A 73 8.43 -6.50 -6.92
CA ILE A 73 7.29 -5.75 -6.40
C ILE A 73 6.25 -5.69 -7.51
N HIS A 74 5.05 -6.18 -7.24
CA HIS A 74 3.91 -6.06 -8.13
C HIS A 74 2.84 -5.19 -7.48
N ARG A 75 2.25 -4.28 -8.25
CA ARG A 75 1.05 -3.53 -7.83
C ARG A 75 -0.16 -4.05 -8.58
N ARG A 76 -1.32 -4.01 -7.94
CA ARG A 76 -2.59 -4.24 -8.63
C ARG A 76 -3.03 -2.94 -9.29
N ASN A 77 -3.28 -3.00 -10.59
CA ASN A 77 -3.97 -1.92 -11.29
C ASN A 77 -5.46 -2.02 -10.97
N LEU A 78 -6.02 -1.02 -10.29
CA LEU A 78 -7.43 -1.05 -9.87
C LEU A 78 -8.40 -0.88 -11.04
N ALA A 79 -7.96 -0.29 -12.16
CA ALA A 79 -8.80 -0.13 -13.35
C ALA A 79 -8.88 -1.41 -14.18
N THR A 80 -7.75 -2.10 -14.38
CA THR A 80 -7.67 -3.32 -15.22
C THR A 80 -7.70 -4.61 -14.41
N GLN A 81 -7.55 -4.53 -13.09
CA GLN A 81 -7.49 -5.65 -12.16
C GLN A 81 -6.30 -6.61 -12.39
N HIS A 82 -5.31 -6.18 -13.18
CA HIS A 82 -4.09 -6.95 -13.45
C HIS A 82 -2.94 -6.55 -12.51
N TRP A 83 -2.04 -7.50 -12.29
CA TRP A 83 -0.78 -7.26 -11.57
C TRP A 83 0.26 -6.71 -12.53
N GLU A 84 0.85 -5.58 -12.17
CA GLU A 84 1.89 -4.90 -12.94
C GLU A 84 3.18 -4.90 -12.13
N ASN A 85 4.32 -5.04 -12.81
CA ASN A 85 5.62 -4.84 -12.17
C ASN A 85 5.75 -3.36 -11.75
N ALA A 86 5.92 -3.13 -10.47
CA ALA A 86 6.03 -1.80 -9.87
C ALA A 86 7.47 -1.48 -9.44
N GLY A 87 8.35 -2.48 -9.38
CA GLY A 87 9.68 -2.30 -8.84
C GLY A 87 10.37 -3.59 -8.43
N GLU A 88 11.54 -3.42 -7.85
CA GLU A 88 12.32 -4.52 -7.27
C GLU A 88 13.13 -4.05 -6.07
N VAL A 89 13.44 -4.99 -5.18
CA VAL A 89 14.33 -4.78 -4.05
C VAL A 89 15.54 -5.69 -4.25
N ASN A 90 16.70 -5.08 -4.46
CA ASN A 90 17.96 -5.79 -4.62
C ASN A 90 18.67 -5.86 -3.27
N TRP A 91 18.71 -7.05 -2.68
CA TRP A 91 19.26 -7.27 -1.35
C TRP A 91 20.78 -7.45 -1.42
N THR A 92 21.49 -6.81 -0.49
CA THR A 92 22.93 -7.02 -0.28
C THR A 92 23.22 -7.92 0.91
N ASN A 93 22.25 -8.07 1.82
CA ASN A 93 22.20 -8.99 2.95
C ASN A 93 20.76 -9.06 3.46
N ASP A 94 20.51 -9.68 4.62
CA ASP A 94 19.15 -9.93 5.08
C ASP A 94 18.34 -8.69 5.50
N TRP A 95 19.03 -7.57 5.74
CA TRP A 95 18.46 -6.36 6.33
C TRP A 95 18.76 -5.10 5.50
N THR A 96 19.63 -5.22 4.49
CA THR A 96 20.11 -4.11 3.67
C THR A 96 19.79 -4.38 2.21
N ALA A 97 19.16 -3.41 1.56
CA ALA A 97 18.80 -3.50 0.16
C ALA A 97 18.68 -2.13 -0.51
N HIS A 98 18.75 -2.15 -1.83
CA HIS A 98 18.38 -1.03 -2.69
C HIS A 98 16.99 -1.28 -3.26
N VAL A 99 16.10 -0.30 -3.10
CA VAL A 99 14.73 -0.35 -3.62
C VAL A 99 14.64 0.48 -4.89
N TYR A 100 14.13 -0.13 -5.96
CA TYR A 100 13.90 0.50 -7.25
C TYR A 100 12.41 0.54 -7.55
N PHE A 101 11.88 1.72 -7.85
CA PHE A 101 10.49 1.92 -8.24
C PHE A 101 10.40 2.24 -9.72
N GLY A 102 9.32 1.81 -10.39
CA GLY A 102 9.02 2.22 -11.76
C GLY A 102 10.01 1.70 -12.79
N LEU A 103 10.16 0.37 -12.87
CA LEU A 103 11.01 -0.32 -13.86
C LEU A 103 10.51 -0.17 -15.32
N GLU A 104 9.57 0.75 -15.59
CA GLU A 104 9.15 1.09 -16.94
C GLU A 104 10.29 1.80 -17.67
N ARG A 105 10.83 1.13 -18.69
CA ARG A 105 11.72 1.75 -19.64
C ARG A 105 10.89 2.62 -20.58
N VAL A 106 10.58 3.84 -20.16
CA VAL A 106 9.95 4.83 -21.05
C VAL A 106 10.96 5.18 -22.14
N LEU A 107 10.66 4.81 -23.38
CA LEU A 107 11.45 5.28 -24.51
C LEU A 107 11.33 6.82 -24.54
N PRO A 108 12.44 7.57 -24.63
CA PRO A 108 12.34 9.00 -24.82
C PRO A 108 11.52 9.23 -26.09
N ARG A 109 10.44 10.01 -25.96
CA ARG A 109 9.67 10.46 -27.11
C ARG A 109 10.62 11.26 -27.99
N ARG A 110 10.85 10.79 -29.21
CA ARG A 110 11.62 11.55 -30.19
C ARG A 110 10.76 12.73 -30.60
N ASP A 111 11.09 13.92 -30.13
CA ASP A 111 10.49 15.15 -30.64
C ASP A 111 11.07 15.42 -32.03
N GLU A 112 10.36 15.01 -33.08
CA GLU A 112 10.75 15.21 -34.48
C GLU A 112 10.52 16.65 -34.97
N THR A 113 10.90 17.67 -34.18
CA THR A 113 10.62 19.09 -34.51
C THR A 113 11.85 19.97 -34.65
N SER A 114 13.01 19.45 -35.03
CA SER A 114 14.16 20.33 -35.30
C SER A 114 15.14 19.80 -36.34
N PHE A 115 14.73 19.66 -37.61
CA PHE A 115 15.69 19.72 -38.74
C PHE A 115 15.00 20.24 -40.01
N LEU A 116 14.82 21.55 -40.08
CA LEU A 116 14.80 22.31 -41.33
C LEU A 116 15.68 23.53 -41.12
N ASP A 117 16.99 23.36 -41.39
CA ASP A 117 17.91 24.43 -41.82
C ASP A 117 18.50 23.98 -43.16
#